data_AF-A0A9P5E1R8-F1
#
_entry.id   AF-A0A9P5E1R8-F1
#
_cell.length_a   1.000
_cell.length_b   1.000
_cell.length_c   1.000
_cell.angle_alpha   90.00
_cell.angle_beta   90.00
_cell.angle_gamma   90.00
#
_symmetry.space_group_name_H-M   'P 1'
#
loop_
_entity.id
_entity.type
_entity.pdbx_description
1 polymer ?
#
loop_
_entity_poly.entity_id
_entity_poly.type
_entity_poly.pdbx_seq_one_letter_code
_entity_poly.pdbx_strand_id
1 'polypeptide(L)'
;MESRTNRDPPEEGLKGSDQVEKLEIRNEVLLPPLEDQYAADQSDASGSVYTENEDETDQDDGRDPLLKRPAEEDLIPRLFKRQKGVLNTEYLDVLNRDIEDAAQRVCFTRDTEETALYPSQIGLTYWSVPEKKLFFEAVARLGQSDLPGIASRIGTKSEIEVNHYLDVLLRARLLRQREVRRPAIEFSEIPAAVELSQQCCHALDEAADAISVRQERKEEQREESKWGDCWDITPRIACQIDKGDYITESQDLPFSRLFNLHTWLRLSERIFMNSSIPSENWDSIDSRPPSMWATAFEDFHSLAVSITKRLVQITIFFSESRIRAKKELVPTTRAIIRAQDVEAAVSSLGLSHDSYEFWSRCARRLRLEVHEEPPQREEEGERGPLSYEEVETLLSNGGEGGEEVFEVPSDLDQVDNSSGNEALSSDFEEPASLSNEEDAAIAREANEVLQFSAADFPETYRKKETLKNRIAFERRQEQYAEERDQYASWQAETEMWELLQKKPPIELPRMKEPGPLQRSTMDVESIFPIGRDWKTKTKYRSEWEGDHGRMPDVSQ
;
A
#
# COMPACT_ATOMS: atom_id res chain seq x y z
N MET A 1 -35.05 70.99 14.95
CA MET A 1 -34.49 72.35 14.98
C MET A 1 -33.08 72.27 14.43
N GLU A 2 -32.87 72.99 13.32
CA GLU A 2 -31.61 73.59 12.84
C GLU A 2 -30.37 72.70 12.71
N SER A 3 -29.92 72.34 11.50
CA SER A 3 -29.29 73.15 10.44
C SER A 3 -27.77 72.97 10.42
N ARG A 4 -27.33 72.25 9.38
CA ARG A 4 -26.01 72.15 8.75
C ARG A 4 -25.00 73.26 9.07
N THR A 5 -23.72 72.89 9.20
CA THR A 5 -22.60 73.56 8.53
C THR A 5 -21.37 72.65 8.40
N ASN A 6 -20.99 72.38 7.15
CA ASN A 6 -19.62 72.01 6.75
C ASN A 6 -18.72 73.27 6.79
N ARG A 7 -17.43 73.10 7.13
CA ARG A 7 -16.32 73.86 6.51
C ARG A 7 -14.95 73.24 6.85
N ASP A 8 -14.21 72.93 5.79
CA ASP A 8 -12.80 72.49 5.72
C ASP A 8 -11.78 73.61 6.08
N PRO A 9 -10.46 73.46 5.79
CA PRO A 9 -9.37 72.78 6.52
C PRO A 9 -8.28 73.79 6.96
N PRO A 10 -7.06 73.36 7.34
CA PRO A 10 -5.91 73.85 6.56
C PRO A 10 -4.75 72.85 6.36
N GLU A 11 -4.04 73.06 5.25
CA GLU A 11 -2.71 72.56 4.94
C GLU A 11 -1.64 73.30 5.76
N GLU A 12 -0.62 72.60 6.24
CA GLU A 12 0.74 73.13 6.44
C GLU A 12 1.74 71.96 6.37
N GLY A 13 2.70 72.06 5.45
CA GLY A 13 3.68 71.01 5.16
C GLY A 13 4.94 71.08 6.04
N LEU A 14 5.82 70.08 5.89
CA LEU A 14 7.25 70.24 5.62
C LEU A 14 7.95 68.86 5.51
N LYS A 15 9.00 68.87 4.69
CA LYS A 15 9.84 67.76 4.22
C LYS A 15 10.73 67.16 5.32
N GLY A 16 11.09 65.88 5.14
CA GLY A 16 12.22 65.24 5.79
C GLY A 16 12.51 63.85 5.22
N SER A 17 13.48 63.77 4.31
CA SER A 17 14.09 62.56 3.76
C SER A 17 15.23 62.09 4.66
N ASP A 18 15.35 60.78 4.93
CA ASP A 18 16.60 60.03 5.17
C ASP A 18 16.25 58.52 5.16
N GLN A 19 16.63 57.77 4.12
CA GLN A 19 17.84 56.93 4.06
C GLN A 19 17.94 55.91 5.21
N VAL A 20 17.65 54.64 4.92
CA VAL A 20 18.04 53.50 5.77
C VAL A 20 18.87 52.55 4.92
N GLU A 21 20.06 52.31 5.44
CA GLU A 21 21.16 51.56 4.86
C GLU A 21 20.94 50.06 4.74
N LYS A 22 21.67 49.54 3.76
CA LYS A 22 21.96 48.17 3.39
C LYS A 22 22.81 47.49 4.49
N LEU A 23 22.39 46.32 4.97
CA LEU A 23 23.25 45.41 5.73
C LEU A 23 23.23 44.03 5.08
N GLU A 24 24.28 43.78 4.29
CA GLU A 24 24.73 42.47 3.84
C GLU A 24 25.40 41.73 5.02
N ILE A 25 25.03 40.48 5.26
CA ILE A 25 25.87 39.51 5.98
C ILE A 25 25.99 38.28 5.09
N ARG A 26 27.20 38.09 4.54
CA ARG A 26 27.67 36.85 3.91
C ARG A 26 27.90 35.78 4.97
N ASN A 27 27.57 34.53 4.65
CA ASN A 27 28.46 33.40 4.95
C ASN A 27 28.27 32.31 3.88
N GLU A 28 29.39 31.98 3.25
CA GLU A 28 29.58 30.99 2.20
C GLU A 28 29.64 29.58 2.78
N VAL A 29 28.93 28.63 2.16
CA VAL A 29 29.38 27.23 2.01
C VAL A 29 29.02 26.82 0.59
N LEU A 30 30.05 26.60 -0.24
CA LEU A 30 29.96 26.13 -1.61
C LEU A 30 29.50 24.66 -1.67
N LEU A 31 28.49 24.37 -2.49
CA LEU A 31 28.31 23.10 -3.21
C LEU A 31 28.07 23.43 -4.70
N PRO A 32 28.64 22.68 -5.66
CA PRO A 32 28.66 23.08 -7.07
C PRO A 32 27.33 22.78 -7.79
N PRO A 33 26.98 23.52 -8.86
CA PRO A 33 25.80 23.24 -9.67
C PRO A 33 26.04 22.06 -10.62
N LEU A 34 25.10 21.12 -10.67
CA LEU A 34 25.01 20.13 -11.73
C LEU A 34 24.42 20.80 -12.98
N GLU A 35 25.21 20.84 -14.05
CA GLU A 35 24.77 21.29 -15.37
C GLU A 35 23.87 20.21 -16.00
N ASP A 36 22.63 20.59 -16.30
CA ASP A 36 21.77 19.90 -17.27
C ASP A 36 22.34 20.11 -18.68
N GLN A 37 22.81 19.04 -19.30
CA GLN A 37 23.05 19.01 -20.75
C GLN A 37 22.11 17.98 -21.38
N TYR A 38 20.90 18.44 -21.72
CA TYR A 38 20.07 17.81 -22.73
C TYR A 38 20.64 18.13 -24.11
N ALA A 39 21.36 17.19 -24.70
CA ALA A 39 21.67 17.20 -26.13
C ALA A 39 20.66 16.30 -26.85
N ALA A 40 19.70 16.94 -27.51
CA ALA A 40 18.84 16.31 -28.49
C ALA A 40 19.63 16.15 -29.80
N ASP A 41 19.83 14.92 -30.27
CA ASP A 41 20.29 14.67 -31.63
C ASP A 41 19.16 13.99 -32.40
N GLN A 42 18.46 14.82 -33.18
CA GLN A 42 17.57 14.40 -34.25
C GLN A 42 18.41 14.18 -35.50
N SER A 43 18.41 12.96 -36.04
CA SER A 43 18.71 12.77 -37.47
C SER A 43 17.79 11.72 -38.06
N ASP A 44 16.82 12.22 -38.84
CA ASP A 44 16.10 11.48 -39.85
C ASP A 44 17.05 11.16 -41.02
N ALA A 45 17.05 9.91 -41.48
CA ALA A 45 17.34 9.59 -42.89
C ALA A 45 16.75 8.22 -43.27
N SER A 46 15.66 8.31 -44.02
CA SER A 46 14.97 7.27 -44.80
C SER A 46 15.87 6.60 -45.85
N GLY A 47 15.59 5.35 -46.22
CA GLY A 47 16.10 4.77 -47.47
C GLY A 47 16.14 3.25 -47.56
N SER A 48 15.02 2.63 -47.95
CA SER A 48 14.98 1.25 -48.48
C SER A 48 15.65 1.17 -49.86
N VAL A 49 16.22 0.02 -50.25
CA VAL A 49 16.04 -0.65 -51.56
C VAL A 49 16.91 -1.92 -51.61
N TYR A 50 16.28 -3.01 -52.07
CA TYR A 50 16.88 -4.31 -52.40
C TYR A 50 17.78 -4.23 -53.64
N THR A 51 18.88 -4.99 -53.67
CA THR A 51 19.41 -5.59 -54.91
C THR A 51 20.20 -6.85 -54.59
N GLU A 52 19.71 -7.96 -55.15
CA GLU A 52 20.39 -9.24 -55.35
C GLU A 52 21.59 -9.07 -56.32
N ASN A 53 22.65 -9.85 -56.10
CA ASN A 53 23.49 -10.42 -57.17
C ASN A 53 24.27 -11.60 -56.58
N GLU A 54 24.20 -12.72 -57.29
CA GLU A 54 24.89 -13.98 -57.03
C GLU A 54 26.30 -14.01 -57.68
N ASP A 55 27.03 -15.07 -57.32
CA ASP A 55 28.24 -15.69 -57.91
C ASP A 55 29.64 -15.40 -57.31
N GLU A 56 30.09 -16.40 -56.53
CA GLU A 56 31.31 -17.26 -56.68
C GLU A 56 32.69 -16.58 -56.89
N THR A 57 33.82 -16.92 -56.24
CA THR A 57 34.36 -18.13 -55.59
C THR A 57 35.51 -17.77 -54.62
N ASP A 58 35.85 -18.76 -53.78
CA ASP A 58 37.20 -19.13 -53.29
C ASP A 58 37.58 -18.94 -51.81
N GLN A 59 38.24 -20.00 -51.35
CA GLN A 59 38.45 -20.51 -50.00
C GLN A 59 39.60 -19.78 -49.29
N ASP A 60 39.44 -19.47 -48.00
CA ASP A 60 40.51 -19.66 -47.01
C ASP A 60 39.98 -19.72 -45.57
N ASP A 61 40.64 -20.54 -44.77
CA ASP A 61 40.24 -21.14 -43.51
C ASP A 61 40.84 -20.37 -42.31
N GLY A 62 40.06 -20.06 -41.27
CA GLY A 62 40.63 -19.66 -39.98
C GLY A 62 39.87 -18.64 -39.11
N ARG A 63 39.03 -19.18 -38.21
CA ARG A 63 38.76 -18.71 -36.82
C ARG A 63 38.31 -17.25 -36.60
N ASP A 64 37.01 -17.07 -36.38
CA ASP A 64 36.37 -16.38 -35.23
C ASP A 64 34.84 -16.30 -35.46
N PRO A 65 34.04 -15.79 -34.50
CA PRO A 65 33.38 -16.49 -33.40
C PRO A 65 31.96 -16.98 -33.75
N LEU A 66 31.49 -18.01 -33.03
CA LEU A 66 30.11 -18.50 -33.08
C LEU A 66 29.14 -17.36 -32.76
N LEU A 67 28.52 -16.82 -33.81
CA LEU A 67 27.36 -15.94 -33.76
C LEU A 67 26.30 -16.58 -32.84
N LYS A 68 25.96 -15.87 -31.77
CA LYS A 68 24.83 -16.17 -30.89
C LYS A 68 23.59 -16.39 -31.76
N ARG A 69 23.11 -17.63 -31.82
CA ARG A 69 21.75 -17.91 -32.29
C ARG A 69 20.79 -17.07 -31.44
N PRO A 70 19.83 -16.35 -32.04
CA PRO A 70 18.69 -15.86 -31.27
C PRO A 70 18.00 -17.10 -30.71
N ALA A 71 17.77 -17.12 -29.40
CA ALA A 71 16.93 -18.13 -28.79
C ALA A 71 15.58 -18.13 -29.52
N GLU A 72 15.06 -19.32 -29.84
CA GLU A 72 13.69 -19.51 -30.32
C GLU A 72 12.75 -18.65 -29.48
N GLU A 73 11.96 -17.82 -30.15
CA GLU A 73 10.93 -17.02 -29.52
C GLU A 73 10.00 -17.99 -28.78
N ASP A 74 10.01 -17.94 -27.44
CA ASP A 74 9.05 -18.65 -26.60
C ASP A 74 7.64 -18.28 -27.11
N LEU A 75 6.99 -19.20 -27.82
CA LEU A 75 5.70 -19.01 -28.49
C LEU A 75 4.53 -18.72 -27.51
N ILE A 76 4.81 -18.72 -26.21
CA ILE A 76 3.89 -18.43 -25.14
C ILE A 76 4.53 -17.31 -24.30
N PRO A 77 3.92 -16.13 -24.18
CA PRO A 77 4.35 -15.12 -23.21
C PRO A 77 4.37 -15.79 -21.84
N ARG A 78 5.55 -15.88 -21.24
CA ARG A 78 5.67 -16.39 -19.86
C ARG A 78 4.84 -15.48 -18.98
N LEU A 79 3.81 -16.05 -18.35
CA LEU A 79 2.74 -15.29 -17.70
C LEU A 79 3.25 -14.33 -16.61
N PHE A 80 4.40 -14.63 -16.01
CA PHE A 80 4.99 -13.84 -14.93
C PHE A 80 6.16 -12.95 -15.35
N LYS A 81 6.61 -13.04 -16.61
CA LYS A 81 7.72 -12.22 -17.09
C LYS A 81 7.18 -10.88 -17.59
N ARG A 82 7.69 -9.79 -17.01
CA ARG A 82 7.33 -8.42 -17.40
C ARG A 82 7.54 -8.20 -18.89
N GLN A 83 6.54 -7.61 -19.53
CA GLN A 83 6.54 -7.46 -20.98
C GLN A 83 7.30 -6.21 -21.41
N LYS A 84 8.03 -6.31 -22.52
CA LYS A 84 8.69 -5.16 -23.14
C LYS A 84 7.67 -4.38 -23.97
N GLY A 85 7.22 -3.23 -23.46
CA GLY A 85 6.29 -2.35 -24.17
C GLY A 85 6.87 -1.01 -24.64
N VAL A 86 6.05 -0.22 -25.32
CA VAL A 86 6.35 1.17 -25.71
C VAL A 86 6.29 2.06 -24.47
N LEU A 87 7.15 3.07 -24.38
CA LEU A 87 7.13 4.01 -23.25
C LEU A 87 5.95 4.94 -23.42
N ASN A 88 5.08 4.96 -22.41
CA ASN A 88 4.06 5.99 -22.29
C ASN A 88 4.55 7.07 -21.31
N THR A 89 4.77 8.28 -21.83
CA THR A 89 5.23 9.43 -21.02
C THR A 89 4.13 10.01 -20.14
N GLU A 90 2.88 9.98 -20.59
CA GLU A 90 1.73 10.50 -19.83
C GLU A 90 1.42 9.62 -18.63
N TYR A 91 1.54 8.30 -18.79
CA TYR A 91 1.46 7.35 -17.67
C TYR A 91 2.63 7.53 -16.69
N LEU A 92 3.83 7.82 -17.17
CA LEU A 92 4.98 8.14 -16.31
C LEU A 92 4.76 9.42 -15.49
N ASP A 93 4.10 10.43 -16.07
CA ASP A 93 3.75 11.67 -15.35
C ASP A 93 2.72 11.42 -14.24
N VAL A 94 1.75 10.53 -14.46
CA VAL A 94 0.81 10.09 -13.42
C VAL A 94 1.56 9.34 -12.31
N LEU A 95 2.41 8.38 -12.67
CA LEU A 95 3.21 7.63 -11.70
C LEU A 95 4.10 8.54 -10.85
N ASN A 96 4.77 9.51 -11.47
CA ASN A 96 5.62 10.45 -10.74
C ASN A 96 4.82 11.31 -9.75
N ARG A 97 3.61 11.72 -10.14
CA ARG A 97 2.71 12.44 -9.23
C ARG A 97 2.30 11.58 -8.04
N ASP A 98 1.96 10.32 -8.28
CA ASP A 98 1.59 9.39 -7.20
C ASP A 98 2.78 9.11 -6.27
N ILE A 99 4.01 9.05 -6.80
CA ILE A 99 5.24 8.95 -6.01
C ILE A 99 5.43 10.20 -5.14
N GLU A 100 5.22 11.40 -5.69
CA GLU A 100 5.30 12.66 -4.95
C GLU A 100 4.25 12.74 -3.84
N ASP A 101 3.00 12.39 -4.15
CA ASP A 101 1.88 12.33 -3.21
C ASP A 101 2.16 11.33 -2.09
N ALA A 102 2.66 10.14 -2.43
CA ALA A 102 3.06 9.11 -1.46
C ALA A 102 4.23 9.57 -0.57
N ALA A 103 5.24 10.22 -1.17
CA ALA A 103 6.39 10.76 -0.44
C ALA A 103 5.98 11.88 0.53
N GLN A 104 5.06 12.75 0.11
CA GLN A 104 4.48 13.80 0.95
C GLN A 104 3.46 13.25 1.95
N ARG A 105 3.01 12.00 1.76
CA ARG A 105 1.88 11.36 2.47
C ARG A 105 0.61 12.18 2.34
N VAL A 106 0.42 12.85 1.21
CA VAL A 106 -0.73 13.70 0.91
C VAL A 106 -1.30 13.33 -0.46
N CYS A 107 -2.60 13.08 -0.58
CA CYS A 107 -3.28 12.99 -1.88
C CYS A 107 -4.00 14.31 -2.17
N PHE A 108 -3.43 15.15 -3.03
CA PHE A 108 -4.14 16.33 -3.54
C PHE A 108 -4.81 15.96 -4.87
N THR A 109 -6.14 15.80 -4.88
CA THR A 109 -6.84 15.69 -6.17
C THR A 109 -6.77 17.02 -6.90
N ARG A 110 -6.51 16.98 -8.22
CA ARG A 110 -6.36 18.15 -9.10
C ARG A 110 -7.59 19.07 -9.08
N ASP A 111 -8.76 18.53 -8.72
CA ASP A 111 -10.03 19.24 -8.63
C ASP A 111 -10.28 19.91 -7.26
N THR A 112 -9.30 19.89 -6.34
CA THR A 112 -9.39 20.66 -5.07
C THR A 112 -9.34 22.17 -5.24
N GLU A 113 -9.46 22.69 -6.47
CA GLU A 113 -9.80 24.09 -6.71
C GLU A 113 -11.22 24.45 -6.23
N GLU A 114 -12.12 23.47 -6.03
CA GLU A 114 -13.53 23.78 -5.70
C GLU A 114 -13.81 24.05 -4.21
N THR A 115 -12.94 23.64 -3.27
CA THR A 115 -13.15 23.94 -1.85
C THR A 115 -12.20 25.05 -1.39
N ALA A 116 -12.60 26.30 -1.58
CA ALA A 116 -11.91 27.47 -1.03
C ALA A 116 -11.88 27.40 0.51
N LEU A 117 -10.91 26.69 1.07
CA LEU A 117 -10.64 26.68 2.49
C LEU A 117 -10.00 28.01 2.87
N TYR A 118 -10.62 28.72 3.80
CA TYR A 118 -10.08 29.96 4.35
C TYR A 118 -9.29 29.68 5.63
N PRO A 119 -8.23 30.46 5.91
CA PRO A 119 -7.60 30.39 7.22
C PRO A 119 -8.61 30.78 8.29
N SER A 120 -8.53 30.17 9.47
CA SER A 120 -9.41 30.53 10.60
C SER A 120 -8.66 30.51 11.92
N GLN A 121 -9.07 31.39 12.81
CA GLN A 121 -8.64 31.34 14.20
C GLN A 121 -9.71 30.68 15.06
N ILE A 122 -9.31 29.69 15.86
CA ILE A 122 -10.19 28.89 16.70
C ILE A 122 -9.65 28.98 18.12
N GLY A 123 -10.35 29.77 18.94
CA GLY A 123 -9.83 30.20 20.23
C GLY A 123 -8.51 30.96 20.07
N LEU A 124 -7.43 30.41 20.63
CA LEU A 124 -6.08 30.97 20.56
C LEU A 124 -5.24 30.37 19.43
N THR A 125 -5.76 29.38 18.70
CA THR A 125 -5.02 28.63 17.69
C THR A 125 -5.34 29.15 16.30
N TYR A 126 -4.31 29.40 15.49
CA TYR A 126 -4.47 29.79 14.10
C TYR A 126 -4.31 28.57 13.20
N TRP A 127 -5.29 28.38 12.31
CA TRP A 127 -5.31 27.32 11.30
C TRP A 127 -5.13 27.94 9.93
N SER A 128 -3.97 27.69 9.33
CA SER A 128 -3.70 28.05 7.94
C SER A 128 -4.42 27.13 6.96
N VAL A 129 -4.54 27.54 5.71
CA VAL A 129 -5.12 26.74 4.63
C VAL A 129 -4.40 25.38 4.44
N PRO A 130 -3.06 25.31 4.35
CA PRO A 130 -2.39 24.02 4.21
C PRO A 130 -2.60 23.09 5.41
N GLU A 131 -2.56 23.62 6.65
CA GLU A 131 -2.83 22.82 7.85
C GLU A 131 -4.24 22.24 7.85
N LYS A 132 -5.23 22.99 7.35
CA LYS A 132 -6.61 22.49 7.21
C LYS A 132 -6.71 21.39 6.16
N LYS A 133 -6.03 21.53 5.03
CA LYS A 133 -6.00 20.49 3.99
C LYS A 133 -5.44 19.19 4.57
N LEU A 134 -4.29 19.26 5.24
CA LEU A 134 -3.68 18.12 5.93
C LEU A 134 -4.59 17.52 7.01
N PHE A 135 -5.28 18.36 7.78
CA PHE A 135 -6.22 17.89 8.79
C PHE A 135 -7.38 17.10 8.19
N PHE A 136 -8.05 17.63 7.16
CA PHE A 136 -9.20 16.95 6.56
C PHE A 136 -8.80 15.65 5.88
N GLU A 137 -7.64 15.64 5.24
CA GLU A 137 -7.09 14.44 4.62
C GLU A 137 -6.67 13.38 5.67
N ALA A 138 -6.02 13.80 6.75
CA ALA A 138 -5.67 12.91 7.85
C ALA A 138 -6.92 12.29 8.50
N VAL A 139 -7.97 13.09 8.70
CA VAL A 139 -9.26 12.61 9.22
C VAL A 139 -9.92 11.63 8.26
N ALA A 140 -9.84 11.85 6.94
CA ALA A 140 -10.39 10.94 5.95
C ALA A 140 -9.69 9.56 5.97
N ARG A 141 -8.37 9.54 6.19
CA ARG A 141 -7.56 8.29 6.17
C ARG A 141 -7.51 7.55 7.50
N LEU A 142 -7.36 8.26 8.61
CA LEU A 142 -7.19 7.66 9.95
C LEU A 142 -8.50 7.55 10.74
N GLY A 143 -9.53 8.28 10.29
CA GLY A 143 -10.78 8.44 11.02
C GLY A 143 -10.68 9.43 12.18
N GLN A 144 -11.83 9.86 12.68
CA GLN A 144 -11.95 10.88 13.73
C GLN A 144 -11.37 10.49 15.11
N SER A 145 -11.08 9.21 15.34
CA SER A 145 -10.65 8.69 16.66
C SER A 145 -9.14 8.68 16.87
N ASP A 146 -8.35 8.73 15.81
CA ASP A 146 -6.89 8.68 15.90
C ASP A 146 -6.29 10.09 16.02
N LEU A 147 -6.50 10.71 17.18
CA LEU A 147 -5.93 12.02 17.51
C LEU A 147 -4.40 12.08 17.40
N PRO A 148 -3.62 11.11 17.93
CA PRO A 148 -2.16 11.17 17.82
C PRO A 148 -1.69 11.01 16.38
N GLY A 149 -2.32 10.14 15.58
CA GLY A 149 -2.01 10.00 14.17
C GLY A 149 -2.31 11.26 13.36
N ILE A 150 -3.45 11.91 13.61
CA ILE A 150 -3.81 13.18 12.95
C ILE A 150 -2.81 14.30 13.33
N ALA A 151 -2.50 14.44 14.63
CA ALA A 151 -1.54 15.45 15.10
C ALA A 151 -0.15 15.23 14.48
N SER A 152 0.32 13.98 14.42
CA SER A 152 1.62 13.64 13.80
C SER A 152 1.66 13.97 12.31
N ARG A 153 0.54 13.86 11.58
CA ARG A 153 0.50 14.19 10.15
C ARG A 153 0.50 15.69 9.88
N ILE A 154 -0.14 16.48 10.75
CA ILE A 154 -0.12 17.94 10.65
C ILE A 154 1.24 18.49 11.07
N GLY A 155 1.87 17.90 12.10
CA GLY A 155 3.20 18.25 12.61
C GLY A 155 3.28 19.57 13.37
N THR A 156 2.38 20.53 13.10
CA THR A 156 2.37 21.87 13.70
C THR A 156 1.33 22.05 14.81
N LYS A 157 0.44 21.08 15.01
CA LYS A 157 -0.68 21.14 15.96
C LYS A 157 -0.61 19.99 16.95
N SER A 158 -0.93 20.27 18.21
CA SER A 158 -1.01 19.26 19.26
C SER A 158 -2.34 18.50 19.24
N GLU A 159 -2.38 17.34 19.88
CA GLU A 159 -3.58 16.49 19.99
C GLU A 159 -4.80 17.26 20.53
N ILE A 160 -4.57 18.19 21.47
CA ILE A 160 -5.62 18.99 22.10
C ILE A 160 -6.20 19.99 21.10
N GLU A 161 -5.37 20.60 20.26
CA GLU A 161 -5.80 21.58 19.24
C GLU A 161 -6.56 20.88 18.11
N VAL A 162 -6.10 19.69 17.71
CA VAL A 162 -6.77 18.82 16.75
C VAL A 162 -8.15 18.41 17.27
N ASN A 163 -8.22 17.93 18.52
CA ASN A 163 -9.49 17.57 19.14
C ASN A 163 -10.43 18.77 19.29
N HIS A 164 -9.89 19.94 19.64
CA HIS A 164 -10.67 21.17 19.72
C HIS A 164 -11.26 21.55 18.35
N TYR A 165 -10.50 21.39 17.26
CA TYR A 165 -11.01 21.67 15.92
C TYR A 165 -12.11 20.68 15.50
N LEU A 166 -11.92 19.38 15.77
CA LEU A 166 -12.96 18.35 15.57
C LEU A 166 -14.25 18.68 16.32
N ASP A 167 -14.14 19.07 17.59
CA ASP A 167 -15.29 19.47 18.41
C ASP A 167 -16.05 20.66 17.80
N VAL A 168 -15.33 21.65 17.27
CA VAL A 168 -15.96 22.81 16.60
C VAL A 168 -16.73 22.37 15.36
N LEU A 169 -16.16 21.47 14.54
CA LEU A 169 -16.82 20.94 13.36
C LEU A 169 -18.08 20.12 13.70
N LEU A 170 -17.98 19.26 14.73
CA LEU A 170 -19.10 18.46 15.22
C LEU A 170 -20.23 19.35 15.75
N ARG A 171 -19.92 20.39 16.54
CA ARG A 171 -20.91 21.37 17.02
C ARG A 171 -21.56 22.12 15.88
N ALA A 172 -20.78 22.58 14.89
CA ALA A 172 -21.30 23.28 13.73
C ALA A 172 -22.25 22.38 12.91
N ARG A 173 -21.90 21.08 12.74
CA ARG A 173 -22.77 20.08 12.10
C ARG A 173 -24.09 19.90 12.86
N LEU A 174 -24.04 19.76 14.18
CA LEU A 174 -25.23 19.61 15.02
C LEU A 174 -26.14 20.85 14.99
N LEU A 175 -25.57 22.05 15.00
CA LEU A 175 -26.33 23.30 14.87
C LEU A 175 -27.02 23.38 13.51
N ARG A 176 -26.29 23.09 12.42
CA ARG A 176 -26.86 23.06 11.07
C ARG A 176 -28.03 22.09 10.98
N GLN A 177 -27.92 20.88 11.54
CA GLN A 177 -29.01 19.90 11.51
C GLN A 177 -30.27 20.38 12.25
N ARG A 178 -30.12 21.21 13.30
CA ARG A 178 -31.26 21.77 14.04
C ARG A 178 -31.96 22.88 13.26
N GLU A 179 -31.19 23.73 12.58
CA GLU A 179 -31.70 24.88 11.83
C GLU A 179 -32.19 24.50 10.44
N VAL A 180 -31.47 23.61 9.77
CA VAL A 180 -31.72 23.13 8.41
C VAL A 180 -32.05 21.65 8.50
N ARG A 181 -33.33 21.30 8.28
CA ARG A 181 -33.81 19.90 8.24
C ARG A 181 -33.34 19.10 7.00
N ARG A 182 -32.29 19.57 6.32
CA ARG A 182 -31.75 18.93 5.11
C ARG A 182 -30.35 18.38 5.44
N PRO A 183 -29.98 17.22 4.88
CA PRO A 183 -28.60 16.76 4.97
C PRO A 183 -27.64 17.80 4.38
N ALA A 184 -26.43 17.88 4.93
CA ALA A 184 -25.42 18.84 4.46
C ALA A 184 -24.77 18.40 3.14
N ILE A 185 -24.77 17.09 2.89
CA ILE A 185 -24.20 16.42 1.73
C ILE A 185 -25.18 15.29 1.37
N GLU A 186 -25.48 15.13 0.09
CA GLU A 186 -26.28 14.00 -0.41
C GLU A 186 -25.39 12.89 -0.97
N PHE A 187 -25.93 11.67 -1.12
CA PHE A 187 -25.17 10.53 -1.64
C PHE A 187 -24.52 10.83 -3.00
N SER A 188 -25.24 11.48 -3.91
CA SER A 188 -24.70 11.90 -5.23
C SER A 188 -23.67 13.04 -5.17
N GLU A 189 -23.47 13.67 -4.03
CA GLU A 189 -22.44 14.70 -3.81
C GLU A 189 -21.16 14.12 -3.20
N ILE A 190 -21.20 12.87 -2.74
CA ILE A 190 -20.00 12.12 -2.39
C ILE A 190 -19.23 11.86 -3.70
N PRO A 191 -17.89 11.96 -3.71
CA PRO A 191 -17.10 11.63 -4.88
C PRO A 191 -17.46 10.25 -5.41
N ALA A 192 -17.66 10.18 -6.72
CA ALA A 192 -18.11 8.96 -7.38
C ALA A 192 -17.13 7.81 -7.17
N ALA A 193 -17.64 6.61 -6.95
CA ALA A 193 -16.84 5.40 -6.96
C ALA A 193 -16.50 5.05 -8.42
N VAL A 194 -15.29 5.38 -8.85
CA VAL A 194 -14.81 5.11 -10.21
C VAL A 194 -14.33 3.67 -10.32
N GLU A 195 -14.93 2.91 -11.22
CA GLU A 195 -14.50 1.56 -11.58
C GLU A 195 -13.87 1.58 -12.98
N LEU A 196 -12.75 0.86 -13.14
CA LEU A 196 -12.09 0.67 -14.44
C LEU A 196 -12.35 -0.74 -14.95
N SER A 197 -12.57 -0.87 -16.25
CA SER A 197 -12.73 -2.19 -16.86
C SER A 197 -11.46 -3.03 -16.73
N GLN A 198 -11.62 -4.36 -16.68
CA GLN A 198 -10.48 -5.29 -16.62
C GLN A 198 -9.53 -5.11 -17.81
N GLN A 199 -10.05 -4.73 -18.99
CA GLN A 199 -9.24 -4.48 -20.18
C GLN A 199 -8.38 -3.22 -20.01
N CYS A 200 -8.93 -2.17 -19.41
CA CYS A 200 -8.18 -0.96 -19.07
C CYS A 200 -7.09 -1.27 -18.04
N CYS A 201 -7.40 -2.04 -16.99
CA CYS A 201 -6.41 -2.48 -16.00
C CYS A 201 -5.25 -3.24 -16.66
N HIS A 202 -5.52 -4.19 -17.54
CA HIS A 202 -4.46 -4.90 -18.27
C HIS A 202 -3.60 -3.97 -19.15
N ALA A 203 -4.20 -2.96 -19.77
CA ALA A 203 -3.45 -1.99 -20.56
C ALA A 203 -2.56 -1.09 -19.68
N LEU A 204 -3.01 -0.76 -18.46
CA LEU A 204 -2.22 -0.06 -17.44
C LEU A 204 -1.06 -0.93 -16.95
N ASP A 205 -1.31 -2.21 -16.68
CA ASP A 205 -0.27 -3.17 -16.28
C ASP A 205 0.82 -3.30 -17.37
N GLU A 206 0.44 -3.34 -18.65
CA GLU A 206 1.39 -3.35 -19.77
C GLU A 206 2.25 -2.07 -19.83
N ALA A 207 1.63 -0.91 -19.57
CA ALA A 207 2.35 0.36 -19.50
C ALA A 207 3.31 0.41 -18.31
N ALA A 208 2.89 -0.12 -17.16
CA ALA A 208 3.71 -0.26 -15.95
C ALA A 208 4.90 -1.20 -16.19
N ASP A 209 4.68 -2.36 -16.81
CA ASP A 209 5.72 -3.30 -17.22
C ASP A 209 6.75 -2.64 -18.15
N ALA A 210 6.28 -1.85 -19.12
CA ALA A 210 7.15 -1.15 -20.06
C ALA A 210 8.07 -0.12 -19.38
N ILE A 211 7.59 0.57 -18.34
CA ILE A 211 8.41 1.46 -17.51
C ILE A 211 9.38 0.63 -16.66
N SER A 212 8.87 -0.40 -16.00
CA SER A 212 9.64 -1.25 -15.09
C SER A 212 10.85 -1.89 -15.77
N VAL A 213 10.69 -2.45 -16.97
CA VAL A 213 11.79 -3.05 -17.74
C VAL A 213 12.86 -2.02 -18.15
N ARG A 214 12.45 -0.77 -18.42
CA ARG A 214 13.41 0.32 -18.73
C ARG A 214 14.15 0.77 -17.48
N GLN A 215 13.48 0.85 -16.35
CA GLN A 215 14.08 1.17 -15.06
C GLN A 215 15.12 0.11 -14.68
N GLU A 216 14.77 -1.16 -14.81
CA GLU A 216 15.67 -2.29 -14.60
C GLU A 216 16.91 -2.19 -15.49
N ARG A 217 16.75 -1.93 -16.80
CA ARG A 217 17.92 -1.73 -17.69
C ARG A 217 18.82 -0.56 -17.27
N LYS A 218 18.23 0.55 -16.81
CA LYS A 218 19.02 1.70 -16.31
C LYS A 218 19.74 1.35 -15.00
N GLU A 219 19.15 0.50 -14.16
CA GLU A 219 19.80 -0.04 -12.97
C GLU A 219 20.95 -0.98 -13.34
N GLU A 220 20.74 -1.92 -14.26
CA GLU A 220 21.78 -2.80 -14.82
C GLU A 220 22.97 -1.97 -15.33
N GLN A 221 22.74 -0.93 -16.15
CA GLN A 221 23.81 -0.08 -16.67
C GLN A 221 24.58 0.68 -15.58
N ARG A 222 23.89 1.11 -14.51
CA ARG A 222 24.55 1.76 -13.36
C ARG A 222 25.41 0.77 -12.59
N GLU A 223 24.92 -0.45 -12.39
CA GLU A 223 25.65 -1.52 -11.72
C GLU A 223 26.86 -1.98 -12.56
N GLU A 224 26.68 -2.19 -13.86
CA GLU A 224 27.75 -2.48 -14.83
C GLU A 224 28.83 -1.40 -14.80
N SER A 225 28.44 -0.12 -14.75
CA SER A 225 29.38 1.01 -14.69
C SER A 225 30.16 1.05 -13.37
N LYS A 226 29.57 0.60 -12.25
CA LYS A 226 30.19 0.63 -10.91
C LYS A 226 31.09 -0.58 -10.66
N TRP A 227 30.66 -1.76 -11.08
CA TRP A 227 31.28 -3.05 -10.73
C TRP A 227 31.93 -3.77 -11.90
N GLY A 228 31.82 -3.26 -13.13
CA GLY A 228 32.36 -3.92 -14.32
C GLY A 228 31.80 -5.34 -14.46
N ASP A 229 32.64 -6.31 -14.82
CA ASP A 229 32.21 -7.69 -15.12
C ASP A 229 31.59 -8.45 -13.94
N CYS A 230 31.76 -7.97 -12.71
CA CYS A 230 31.22 -8.61 -11.49
C CYS A 230 29.93 -7.99 -10.97
N TRP A 231 29.27 -7.14 -11.76
CA TRP A 231 28.02 -6.48 -11.38
C TRP A 231 26.88 -7.48 -11.06
N ASP A 232 26.72 -8.54 -11.87
CA ASP A 232 25.74 -9.61 -11.67
C ASP A 232 26.42 -10.91 -11.22
N ILE A 233 26.29 -11.24 -9.94
CA ILE A 233 26.95 -12.41 -9.34
C ILE A 233 26.07 -13.63 -9.58
N THR A 234 26.35 -14.29 -10.71
CA THR A 234 25.77 -15.59 -11.05
C THR A 234 26.42 -16.74 -10.25
N PRO A 235 25.80 -17.92 -10.15
CA PRO A 235 26.37 -19.07 -9.43
C PRO A 235 27.79 -19.46 -9.88
N ARG A 236 28.12 -19.22 -11.16
CA ARG A 236 29.45 -19.46 -11.73
C ARG A 236 30.48 -18.45 -11.21
N ILE A 237 30.13 -17.16 -11.25
CA ILE A 237 30.96 -16.06 -10.75
C ILE A 237 31.15 -16.19 -9.24
N ALA A 238 30.09 -16.46 -8.48
CA ALA A 238 30.16 -16.71 -7.04
C ALA A 238 31.15 -17.84 -6.69
N CYS A 239 31.11 -18.96 -7.44
CA CYS A 239 32.03 -20.08 -7.22
C CYS A 239 33.49 -19.71 -7.52
N GLN A 240 33.74 -18.84 -8.51
CA GLN A 240 35.08 -18.34 -8.83
C GLN A 240 35.60 -17.40 -7.74
N ILE A 241 34.77 -16.45 -7.29
CA ILE A 241 35.12 -15.52 -6.20
C ILE A 241 35.40 -16.27 -4.90
N ASP A 242 34.57 -17.24 -4.53
CA ASP A 242 34.74 -18.05 -3.32
C ASP A 242 36.02 -18.90 -3.36
N LYS A 243 36.48 -19.31 -4.56
CA LYS A 243 37.75 -20.02 -4.77
C LYS A 243 38.97 -19.10 -4.75
N GLY A 244 38.76 -17.79 -4.75
CA GLY A 244 39.82 -16.79 -4.84
C GLY A 244 40.38 -16.61 -6.25
N ASP A 245 39.64 -17.03 -7.28
CA ASP A 245 40.01 -16.79 -8.67
C ASP A 245 39.82 -15.31 -9.00
N TYR A 246 40.83 -14.68 -9.61
CA TYR A 246 40.75 -13.28 -10.05
C TYR A 246 39.89 -13.20 -11.30
N ILE A 247 38.74 -12.53 -11.20
CA ILE A 247 37.83 -12.37 -12.34
C ILE A 247 38.33 -11.24 -13.26
N THR A 248 38.78 -10.09 -12.73
CA THR A 248 39.54 -9.03 -13.45
C THR A 248 40.33 -8.12 -12.48
N GLU A 249 41.31 -7.36 -12.98
CA GLU A 249 42.23 -6.48 -12.22
C GLU A 249 41.53 -5.43 -11.32
N SER A 250 41.82 -5.49 -10.01
CA SER A 250 41.74 -4.36 -9.05
C SER A 250 40.37 -3.91 -8.51
N GLN A 251 39.47 -4.84 -8.12
CA GLN A 251 38.51 -4.54 -7.05
C GLN A 251 38.61 -5.57 -5.92
N ASP A 252 39.17 -5.13 -4.79
CA ASP A 252 39.10 -5.85 -3.52
C ASP A 252 37.63 -5.86 -3.07
N LEU A 253 36.90 -6.95 -3.34
CA LEU A 253 35.52 -7.09 -2.88
C LEU A 253 35.52 -7.39 -1.38
N PRO A 254 35.07 -6.47 -0.50
CA PRO A 254 35.15 -6.69 0.95
C PRO A 254 34.19 -7.79 1.42
N PHE A 255 33.05 -7.93 0.74
CA PHE A 255 32.00 -8.89 1.09
C PHE A 255 32.41 -10.36 0.84
N SER A 256 33.32 -10.64 -0.10
CA SER A 256 33.79 -12.01 -0.38
C SER A 256 34.63 -12.60 0.76
N ARG A 257 35.19 -11.75 1.63
CA ARG A 257 35.92 -12.21 2.83
C ARG A 257 34.99 -12.66 3.96
N LEU A 258 33.77 -12.15 3.98
CA LEU A 258 32.80 -12.40 5.05
C LEU A 258 31.76 -13.45 4.66
N PHE A 259 31.28 -13.43 3.42
CA PHE A 259 30.20 -14.29 2.95
C PHE A 259 30.68 -15.33 1.97
N ASN A 260 30.07 -16.52 2.04
CA ASN A 260 30.18 -17.54 1.00
C ASN A 260 29.09 -17.30 -0.04
N LEU A 261 29.46 -16.74 -1.18
CA LEU A 261 28.50 -16.25 -2.18
C LEU A 261 27.72 -17.41 -2.81
N HIS A 262 28.38 -18.55 -3.03
CA HIS A 262 27.74 -19.73 -3.59
C HIS A 262 26.63 -20.28 -2.69
N THR A 263 26.84 -20.30 -1.37
CA THR A 263 25.82 -20.77 -0.41
C THR A 263 24.63 -19.82 -0.38
N TRP A 264 24.85 -18.52 -0.46
CA TRP A 264 23.78 -17.52 -0.53
C TRP A 264 22.89 -17.71 -1.75
N LEU A 265 23.49 -17.89 -2.94
CA LEU A 265 22.73 -18.16 -4.16
C LEU A 265 22.02 -19.53 -4.11
N ARG A 266 22.61 -20.52 -3.46
CA ARG A 266 21.95 -21.81 -3.25
C ARG A 266 20.74 -21.70 -2.32
N LEU A 267 20.80 -20.81 -1.32
CA LEU A 267 19.66 -20.52 -0.45
C LEU A 267 18.56 -19.77 -1.20
N SER A 268 18.90 -18.83 -2.08
CA SER A 268 17.88 -18.16 -2.91
C SER A 268 17.21 -19.15 -3.88
N GLU A 269 18.01 -19.98 -4.56
CA GLU A 269 17.52 -21.00 -5.51
C GLU A 269 16.63 -22.06 -4.84
N ARG A 270 16.99 -22.56 -3.65
CA ARG A 270 16.29 -23.71 -3.05
C ARG A 270 15.25 -23.36 -2.01
N ILE A 271 15.37 -22.20 -1.36
CA ILE A 271 14.56 -21.83 -0.20
C ILE A 271 13.80 -20.54 -0.48
N PHE A 272 14.47 -19.42 -0.73
CA PHE A 272 13.77 -18.11 -0.75
C PHE A 272 12.93 -17.86 -2.00
N MET A 273 13.30 -18.41 -3.15
CA MET A 273 12.60 -18.19 -4.41
C MET A 273 11.96 -19.46 -4.97
N ASN A 274 11.75 -20.50 -4.14
CA ASN A 274 11.26 -21.81 -4.57
C ASN A 274 9.92 -22.17 -3.93
N SER A 275 8.96 -21.24 -3.99
CA SER A 275 7.60 -21.45 -3.47
C SER A 275 6.85 -22.48 -4.32
N SER A 276 5.85 -23.15 -3.73
CA SER A 276 4.86 -23.96 -4.47
C SER A 276 3.97 -23.11 -5.40
N ILE A 277 3.90 -21.79 -5.15
CA ILE A 277 3.09 -20.88 -5.96
C ILE A 277 3.88 -20.44 -7.20
N PRO A 278 3.35 -20.60 -8.42
CA PRO A 278 4.06 -20.23 -9.65
C PRO A 278 4.46 -18.75 -9.75
N SER A 279 3.80 -17.82 -9.06
CA SER A 279 4.21 -16.40 -9.08
C SER A 279 5.43 -16.11 -8.19
N GLU A 280 5.73 -16.97 -7.23
CA GLU A 280 6.80 -16.80 -6.24
C GLU A 280 7.95 -17.79 -6.45
N ASN A 281 7.85 -18.62 -7.49
CA ASN A 281 8.88 -19.56 -7.89
C ASN A 281 9.75 -18.94 -8.99
N TRP A 282 11.07 -19.00 -8.86
CA TRP A 282 11.99 -18.44 -9.85
C TRP A 282 11.88 -19.16 -11.20
N ASP A 283 11.64 -20.48 -11.22
CA ASP A 283 11.65 -21.30 -12.44
C ASP A 283 10.48 -20.95 -13.39
N SER A 284 9.35 -20.53 -12.83
CA SER A 284 8.18 -20.07 -13.58
C SER A 284 8.28 -18.62 -14.08
N ILE A 285 9.19 -17.81 -13.51
CA ILE A 285 9.41 -16.41 -13.92
C ILE A 285 10.45 -16.33 -15.04
N ASP A 286 11.65 -16.89 -14.82
CA ASP A 286 12.74 -16.85 -15.79
C ASP A 286 13.55 -18.16 -15.81
N SER A 287 14.15 -18.49 -16.95
CA SER A 287 14.98 -19.69 -17.10
C SER A 287 16.40 -19.52 -16.54
N ARG A 288 16.71 -18.33 -15.99
CA ARG A 288 18.00 -18.04 -15.40
C ARG A 288 17.95 -18.37 -13.91
N PRO A 289 18.93 -19.09 -13.37
CA PRO A 289 18.98 -19.33 -11.94
C PRO A 289 19.13 -17.99 -11.20
N PRO A 290 18.66 -17.89 -9.95
CA PRO A 290 18.79 -16.68 -9.16
C PRO A 290 20.24 -16.18 -9.10
N SER A 291 20.41 -14.89 -9.39
CA SER A 291 21.64 -14.14 -9.21
C SER A 291 21.40 -12.97 -8.27
N MET A 292 22.48 -12.34 -7.80
CA MET A 292 22.40 -11.16 -6.95
C MET A 292 23.39 -10.11 -7.43
N TRP A 293 23.00 -8.84 -7.35
CA TRP A 293 23.89 -7.74 -7.71
C TRP A 293 25.01 -7.55 -6.69
N ALA A 294 26.17 -7.09 -7.15
CA ALA A 294 27.31 -6.79 -6.27
C ALA A 294 26.98 -5.71 -5.23
N THR A 295 26.21 -4.68 -5.58
CA THR A 295 25.74 -3.68 -4.60
C THR A 295 24.92 -4.33 -3.48
N ALA A 296 24.10 -5.34 -3.76
CA ALA A 296 23.33 -6.02 -2.71
C ALA A 296 24.27 -6.72 -1.69
N PHE A 297 25.35 -7.36 -2.16
CA PHE A 297 26.36 -7.93 -1.27
C PHE A 297 27.17 -6.87 -0.51
N GLU A 298 27.45 -5.72 -1.13
CA GLU A 298 28.03 -4.56 -0.44
C GLU A 298 27.12 -4.09 0.70
N ASP A 299 25.82 -3.97 0.45
CA ASP A 299 24.82 -3.58 1.45
C ASP A 299 24.72 -4.59 2.59
N PHE A 300 24.66 -5.89 2.29
CA PHE A 300 24.68 -6.94 3.31
C PHE A 300 25.95 -6.90 4.15
N HIS A 301 27.10 -6.66 3.53
CA HIS A 301 28.37 -6.54 4.25
C HIS A 301 28.37 -5.30 5.15
N SER A 302 27.89 -4.16 4.65
CA SER A 302 27.77 -2.93 5.44
C SER A 302 26.85 -3.12 6.65
N LEU A 303 25.72 -3.80 6.46
CA LEU A 303 24.73 -4.10 7.49
C LEU A 303 25.31 -5.05 8.54
N ALA A 304 25.95 -6.15 8.12
CA ALA A 304 26.60 -7.09 9.02
C ALA A 304 27.70 -6.41 9.86
N VAL A 305 28.53 -5.57 9.24
CA VAL A 305 29.56 -4.80 9.96
C VAL A 305 28.94 -3.79 10.92
N SER A 306 27.85 -3.12 10.55
CA SER A 306 27.19 -2.13 11.41
C SER A 306 26.57 -2.78 12.65
N ILE A 307 25.85 -3.89 12.48
CA ILE A 307 25.18 -4.62 13.55
C ILE A 307 26.21 -5.23 14.49
N THR A 308 27.24 -5.88 13.94
CA THR A 308 28.31 -6.48 14.77
C THR A 308 29.08 -5.41 15.55
N LYS A 309 29.39 -4.26 14.95
CA LYS A 309 30.01 -3.13 15.67
C LYS A 309 29.13 -2.65 16.83
N ARG A 310 27.82 -2.47 16.58
CA ARG A 310 26.88 -2.02 17.60
C ARG A 310 26.74 -3.04 18.74
N LEU A 311 26.68 -4.33 18.40
CA LEU A 311 26.63 -5.42 19.38
C LEU A 311 27.89 -5.42 20.24
N VAL A 312 29.08 -5.41 19.63
CA VAL A 312 30.35 -5.39 20.36
C VAL A 312 30.47 -4.17 21.28
N GLN A 313 30.10 -2.97 20.80
CA GLN A 313 30.14 -1.75 21.61
C GLN A 313 29.24 -1.81 22.83
N ILE A 314 28.00 -2.30 22.66
CA ILE A 314 27.03 -2.41 23.76
C ILE A 314 27.45 -3.50 24.75
N THR A 315 27.97 -4.64 24.25
CA THR A 315 28.55 -5.68 25.11
C THR A 315 29.71 -5.13 25.94
N ILE A 316 30.61 -4.34 25.32
CA ILE A 316 31.70 -3.69 26.06
C ILE A 316 31.12 -2.76 27.13
N PHE A 317 30.14 -1.91 26.78
CA PHE A 317 29.50 -1.00 27.74
C PHE A 317 28.85 -1.72 28.94
N PHE A 318 28.08 -2.79 28.70
CA PHE A 318 27.47 -3.57 29.78
C PHE A 318 28.52 -4.29 30.62
N SER A 319 29.54 -4.87 29.99
CA SER A 319 30.64 -5.54 30.69
C SER A 319 31.42 -4.55 31.56
N GLU A 320 31.71 -3.35 31.07
CA GLU A 320 32.40 -2.29 31.82
C GLU A 320 31.55 -1.78 32.98
N SER A 321 30.25 -1.60 32.76
CA SER A 321 29.31 -1.17 33.80
C SER A 321 29.26 -2.20 34.94
N ARG A 322 29.17 -3.50 34.59
CA ARG A 322 29.24 -4.59 35.56
C ARG A 322 30.59 -4.65 36.27
N ILE A 323 31.71 -4.52 35.55
CA ILE A 323 33.05 -4.57 36.14
C ILE A 323 33.25 -3.40 37.11
N ARG A 324 32.81 -2.19 36.76
CA ARG A 324 32.87 -1.02 37.64
C ARG A 324 32.07 -1.24 38.92
N ALA A 325 30.80 -1.62 38.80
CA ALA A 325 29.93 -1.90 39.95
C ALA A 325 30.48 -3.03 40.84
N LYS A 326 31.04 -4.10 40.25
CA LYS A 326 31.63 -5.21 41.03
C LYS A 326 32.98 -4.86 41.65
N LYS A 327 33.80 -4.00 41.02
CA LYS A 327 35.08 -3.55 41.57
C LYS A 327 34.92 -2.68 42.80
N GLU A 328 33.84 -1.91 42.89
CA GLU A 328 33.51 -1.14 44.10
C GLU A 328 33.28 -2.03 45.32
N LEU A 329 32.67 -3.21 45.12
CA LEU A 329 32.41 -4.18 46.19
C LEU A 329 33.59 -5.14 46.41
N VAL A 330 34.24 -5.57 45.32
CA VAL A 330 35.31 -6.57 45.30
C VAL A 330 36.44 -6.10 44.39
N PRO A 331 37.51 -5.49 44.95
CA PRO A 331 38.62 -4.92 44.18
C PRO A 331 39.37 -5.91 43.29
N THR A 332 39.29 -7.21 43.59
CA THR A 332 39.94 -8.30 42.83
C THR A 332 39.15 -8.78 41.61
N THR A 333 38.07 -8.08 41.25
CA THR A 333 37.23 -8.43 40.09
C THR A 333 38.02 -8.34 38.78
N ARG A 334 38.09 -9.46 38.04
CA ARG A 334 38.75 -9.55 36.74
C ARG A 334 37.96 -8.83 35.64
N ALA A 335 38.68 -8.17 34.73
CA ALA A 335 38.11 -7.49 33.56
C ALA A 335 37.92 -8.49 32.40
N ILE A 336 36.84 -9.27 32.47
CA ILE A 336 36.50 -10.29 31.46
C ILE A 336 35.03 -10.07 31.07
N ILE A 337 34.74 -10.17 29.78
CA ILE A 337 33.39 -10.13 29.21
C ILE A 337 32.71 -11.49 29.45
N ARG A 338 31.47 -11.49 29.93
CA ARG A 338 30.69 -12.72 30.20
C ARG A 338 29.58 -12.88 29.16
N ALA A 339 29.10 -14.12 28.97
CA ALA A 339 27.95 -14.41 28.10
C ALA A 339 26.70 -13.57 28.48
N GLN A 340 26.44 -13.39 29.78
CA GLN A 340 25.37 -12.53 30.28
C GLN A 340 25.49 -11.05 29.83
N ASP A 341 26.72 -10.54 29.64
CA ASP A 341 26.93 -9.18 29.14
C ASP A 341 26.55 -9.09 27.65
N VAL A 342 26.70 -10.19 26.90
CA VAL A 342 26.29 -10.32 25.49
C VAL A 342 24.77 -10.48 25.39
N GLU A 343 24.17 -11.35 26.20
CA GLU A 343 22.71 -11.55 26.25
C GLU A 343 21.98 -10.24 26.55
N ALA A 344 22.45 -9.48 27.54
CA ALA A 344 21.90 -8.16 27.84
C ALA A 344 22.04 -7.18 26.66
N ALA A 345 23.14 -7.26 25.91
CA ALA A 345 23.34 -6.45 24.71
C ALA A 345 22.37 -6.83 23.58
N VAL A 346 22.14 -8.13 23.37
CA VAL A 346 21.17 -8.66 22.40
C VAL A 346 19.76 -8.19 22.75
N SER A 347 19.33 -8.34 24.00
CA SER A 347 18.01 -7.88 24.45
C SER A 347 17.87 -6.36 24.35
N SER A 348 18.91 -5.59 24.68
CA SER A 348 18.91 -4.12 24.56
C SER A 348 18.83 -3.63 23.10
N LEU A 349 19.31 -4.44 22.15
CA LEU A 349 19.22 -4.15 20.72
C LEU A 349 17.91 -4.64 20.09
N GLY A 350 17.08 -5.37 20.85
CA GLY A 350 15.87 -6.00 20.33
C GLY A 350 16.16 -7.11 19.31
N LEU A 351 17.35 -7.72 19.36
CA LEU A 351 17.71 -8.84 18.48
C LEU A 351 17.14 -10.15 19.05
N SER A 352 16.76 -11.08 18.18
CA SER A 352 16.33 -12.42 18.58
C SER A 352 17.51 -13.21 19.14
N HIS A 353 17.27 -13.94 20.24
CA HIS A 353 18.28 -14.80 20.86
C HIS A 353 18.56 -16.06 20.07
N ASP A 354 17.57 -16.52 19.27
CA ASP A 354 17.65 -17.76 18.53
C ASP A 354 17.09 -17.59 17.11
N SER A 355 17.70 -18.30 16.17
CA SER A 355 17.29 -18.39 14.76
C SER A 355 16.62 -19.73 14.42
N TYR A 356 16.61 -20.72 15.32
CA TYR A 356 15.97 -22.02 15.08
C TYR A 356 14.45 -21.87 14.87
N GLU A 357 13.76 -21.02 15.63
CA GLU A 357 12.33 -20.73 15.41
C GLU A 357 12.10 -20.09 14.02
N PHE A 358 13.02 -19.23 13.59
CA PHE A 358 12.94 -18.60 12.28
C PHE A 358 13.09 -19.60 11.13
N TRP A 359 13.96 -20.60 11.28
CA TRP A 359 14.23 -21.62 10.26
C TRP A 359 13.27 -22.81 10.30
N SER A 360 12.78 -23.23 11.46
CA SER A 360 11.77 -24.30 11.59
C SER A 360 10.47 -23.94 10.86
N ARG A 361 9.98 -22.70 11.02
CA ARG A 361 8.80 -22.19 10.31
C ARG A 361 9.07 -21.77 8.86
N CYS A 362 10.29 -22.01 8.34
CA CYS A 362 10.67 -21.55 7.00
C CYS A 362 9.79 -22.17 5.90
N ALA A 363 9.52 -23.48 5.99
CA ALA A 363 8.69 -24.19 5.02
C ALA A 363 7.28 -23.60 4.94
N ARG A 364 6.63 -23.34 6.08
CA ARG A 364 5.31 -22.71 6.14
C ARG A 364 5.34 -21.25 5.67
N ARG A 365 6.34 -20.48 6.10
CA ARG A 365 6.47 -19.05 5.76
C ARG A 365 6.68 -18.82 4.27
N LEU A 366 7.45 -19.69 3.61
CA LEU A 366 7.79 -19.60 2.19
C LEU A 366 6.99 -20.59 1.32
N ARG A 367 6.04 -21.32 1.91
CA ARG A 367 5.17 -22.30 1.25
C ARG A 367 5.95 -23.33 0.41
N LEU A 368 7.02 -23.85 1.00
CA LEU A 368 7.91 -24.83 0.37
C LEU A 368 7.32 -26.22 0.43
N GLU A 369 7.39 -26.94 -0.68
CA GLU A 369 7.16 -28.38 -0.72
C GLU A 369 8.44 -29.10 -0.30
N VAL A 370 8.39 -29.71 0.89
CA VAL A 370 9.54 -30.42 1.47
C VAL A 370 9.30 -31.91 1.34
N HIS A 371 10.28 -32.60 0.76
CA HIS A 371 10.28 -34.06 0.64
C HIS A 371 11.41 -34.64 1.51
N GLU A 372 11.18 -35.81 2.12
CA GLU A 372 12.21 -36.52 2.89
C GLU A 372 13.42 -36.90 2.04
N GLU A 373 13.17 -37.32 0.80
CA GLU A 373 14.19 -37.58 -0.21
C GLU A 373 13.79 -36.85 -1.51
N PRO A 374 14.75 -36.31 -2.27
CA PRO A 374 14.43 -35.68 -3.54
C PRO A 374 13.79 -36.72 -4.47
N PRO A 375 12.63 -36.43 -5.08
CA PRO A 375 11.98 -37.38 -5.97
C PRO A 375 12.93 -37.73 -7.12
N GLN A 376 13.23 -39.02 -7.28
CA GLN A 376 13.88 -39.49 -8.50
C GLN A 376 12.85 -39.39 -9.63
N ARG A 377 13.27 -38.93 -10.82
CA ARG A 377 12.40 -38.68 -12.01
C ARG A 377 11.50 -39.85 -12.43
N GLU A 378 11.70 -41.05 -11.89
CA GLU A 378 10.93 -42.27 -12.22
C GLU A 378 9.94 -42.69 -11.11
N GLU A 379 9.97 -42.05 -9.94
CA GLU A 379 9.14 -42.36 -8.75
C GLU A 379 8.29 -41.15 -8.30
N GLU A 380 7.79 -40.34 -9.25
CA GLU A 380 6.94 -39.16 -8.99
C GLU A 380 5.56 -39.49 -8.34
N GLY A 381 5.34 -40.72 -7.85
CA GLY A 381 4.03 -41.19 -7.38
C GLY A 381 3.95 -41.77 -5.96
N GLU A 382 5.05 -42.10 -5.27
CA GLU A 382 4.96 -42.90 -4.03
C GLU A 382 5.10 -42.11 -2.72
N ARG A 383 5.71 -40.92 -2.72
CA ARG A 383 5.83 -40.07 -1.52
C ARG A 383 5.40 -38.63 -1.78
N GLY A 384 4.24 -38.28 -1.24
CA GLY A 384 3.76 -36.90 -1.20
C GLY A 384 4.66 -35.98 -0.35
N PRO A 385 4.54 -34.66 -0.50
CA PRO A 385 5.25 -33.70 0.34
C PRO A 385 4.86 -33.88 1.82
N LEU A 386 5.81 -33.64 2.72
CA LEU A 386 5.56 -33.64 4.16
C LEU A 386 4.61 -32.51 4.54
N SER A 387 3.77 -32.73 5.54
CA SER A 387 2.95 -31.65 6.09
C SER A 387 3.81 -30.63 6.83
N TYR A 388 3.37 -29.37 6.87
CA TYR A 388 4.13 -28.32 7.55
C TYR A 388 4.34 -28.59 9.05
N GLU A 389 3.40 -29.29 9.70
CA GLU A 389 3.51 -29.68 11.11
C GLU A 389 4.55 -30.77 11.32
N GLU A 390 4.62 -31.76 10.43
CA GLU A 390 5.68 -32.78 10.44
C GLU A 390 7.06 -32.15 10.18
N VAL A 391 7.16 -31.23 9.21
CA VAL A 391 8.43 -30.53 8.93
C VAL A 391 8.88 -29.71 10.13
N GLU A 392 7.98 -28.93 10.73
CA GLU A 392 8.29 -28.08 11.87
C GLU A 392 8.66 -28.91 13.10
N THR A 393 7.97 -30.02 13.37
CA THR A 393 8.33 -30.93 14.47
C THR A 393 9.70 -31.58 14.23
N LEU A 394 9.97 -32.10 13.02
CA LEU A 394 11.27 -32.69 12.67
C LEU A 394 12.43 -31.69 12.80
N LEU A 395 12.22 -30.44 12.40
CA LEU A 395 13.24 -29.38 12.51
C LEU A 395 13.37 -28.83 13.94
N SER A 396 12.31 -28.92 14.75
CA SER A 396 12.30 -28.46 16.16
C SER A 396 12.90 -29.48 17.13
N ASN A 397 12.80 -30.79 16.82
CA ASN A 397 13.20 -31.88 17.72
C ASN A 397 14.72 -32.10 17.85
N GLY A 398 15.53 -31.15 17.39
CA GLY A 398 16.96 -31.04 17.73
C GLY A 398 17.22 -30.42 19.12
N GLY A 399 16.17 -29.89 19.78
CA GLY A 399 16.18 -29.44 21.17
C GLY A 399 15.27 -30.31 22.03
N GLU A 400 15.79 -30.81 23.14
CA GLU A 400 15.17 -31.78 24.05
C GLU A 400 13.72 -31.46 24.48
N GLY A 401 12.90 -32.51 24.57
CA GLY A 401 11.77 -32.58 25.50
C GLY A 401 10.39 -32.63 24.83
N GLY A 402 9.96 -33.84 24.47
CA GLY A 402 8.62 -34.09 23.97
C GLY A 402 7.52 -33.85 25.00
N GLU A 403 6.40 -33.31 24.52
CA GLU A 403 5.08 -33.52 25.09
C GLU A 403 4.11 -33.82 23.94
N GLU A 404 3.45 -34.97 24.05
CA GLU A 404 2.39 -35.42 23.15
C GLU A 404 1.19 -34.48 23.28
N VAL A 405 0.72 -33.95 22.14
CA VAL A 405 -0.54 -33.20 22.09
C VAL A 405 -1.67 -34.17 21.81
N PHE A 406 -2.59 -34.24 22.77
CA PHE A 406 -3.86 -34.94 22.70
C PHE A 406 -4.73 -34.42 21.53
N GLU A 407 -5.09 -35.31 20.60
CA GLU A 407 -6.18 -35.10 19.65
C GLU A 407 -7.54 -35.07 20.37
N VAL A 408 -8.40 -34.13 19.97
CA VAL A 408 -9.84 -34.18 20.29
C VAL A 408 -10.61 -34.35 18.97
N PRO A 409 -11.58 -35.28 18.88
CA PRO A 409 -12.19 -35.67 17.61
C PRO A 409 -13.16 -34.60 17.08
N SER A 410 -13.13 -34.37 15.77
CA SER A 410 -14.21 -33.72 15.03
C SER A 410 -15.26 -34.75 14.62
N ASP A 411 -16.44 -34.70 15.25
CA ASP A 411 -17.61 -35.43 14.77
C ASP A 411 -18.37 -34.57 13.76
N LEU A 412 -18.38 -35.06 12.53
CA LEU A 412 -19.37 -34.77 11.50
C LEU A 412 -20.67 -35.48 11.85
N ASP A 413 -21.80 -34.84 11.60
CA ASP A 413 -23.00 -35.57 11.19
C ASP A 413 -23.67 -34.87 10.00
N GLN A 414 -23.64 -35.60 8.88
CA GLN A 414 -24.48 -35.39 7.71
C GLN A 414 -25.90 -35.86 8.04
N VAL A 415 -26.91 -35.22 7.47
CA VAL A 415 -28.02 -35.98 6.89
C VAL A 415 -28.50 -35.34 5.60
N ASP A 416 -28.39 -36.20 4.61
CA ASP A 416 -28.81 -36.18 3.22
C ASP A 416 -30.35 -36.33 3.12
N ASN A 417 -30.96 -35.64 2.15
CA ASN A 417 -31.49 -36.27 0.93
C ASN A 417 -32.87 -35.76 0.45
N SER A 418 -32.89 -35.52 -0.86
CA SER A 418 -33.97 -35.78 -1.81
C SER A 418 -35.16 -34.80 -1.82
N SER A 419 -35.77 -34.44 -2.95
CA SER A 419 -35.64 -34.82 -4.37
C SER A 419 -36.74 -34.06 -5.12
N GLY A 420 -36.54 -33.77 -6.40
CA GLY A 420 -37.67 -33.76 -7.35
C GLY A 420 -37.76 -32.56 -8.30
N ASN A 421 -37.05 -32.69 -9.42
CA ASN A 421 -37.51 -32.52 -10.81
C ASN A 421 -38.33 -31.27 -11.22
N GLU A 422 -37.76 -30.44 -12.09
CA GLU A 422 -37.96 -30.43 -13.56
C GLU A 422 -39.24 -29.72 -14.02
N ALA A 423 -39.10 -28.59 -14.72
CA ALA A 423 -39.45 -28.50 -16.14
C ALA A 423 -39.39 -27.05 -16.66
N LEU A 424 -38.89 -26.99 -17.90
CA LEU A 424 -38.69 -25.86 -18.81
C LEU A 424 -39.92 -24.98 -19.14
N SER A 425 -39.57 -23.79 -19.66
CA SER A 425 -40.25 -23.02 -20.73
C SER A 425 -41.21 -21.91 -20.31
N SER A 426 -40.86 -20.65 -20.61
CA SER A 426 -41.36 -20.00 -21.83
C SER A 426 -40.73 -18.62 -22.02
N ASP A 427 -40.20 -18.45 -23.22
CA ASP A 427 -39.85 -17.20 -23.90
C ASP A 427 -41.07 -16.26 -23.99
N PHE A 428 -40.90 -14.96 -23.69
CA PHE A 428 -41.70 -13.86 -24.26
C PHE A 428 -41.05 -12.50 -23.97
N GLU A 429 -40.72 -11.78 -25.04
CA GLU A 429 -40.25 -10.39 -25.03
C GLU A 429 -41.34 -9.37 -24.64
N GLU A 430 -40.86 -8.24 -24.08
CA GLU A 430 -41.41 -6.87 -24.22
C GLU A 430 -42.73 -6.47 -23.49
N PRO A 431 -43.01 -5.16 -23.27
CA PRO A 431 -42.32 -4.23 -22.36
C PRO A 431 -43.29 -3.55 -21.36
N ALA A 432 -42.72 -2.80 -20.40
CA ALA A 432 -43.35 -1.72 -19.62
C ALA A 432 -44.53 -2.08 -18.67
N SER A 433 -44.22 -2.26 -17.38
CA SER A 433 -45.05 -1.83 -16.22
C SER A 433 -44.27 -2.01 -14.89
N LEU A 434 -43.18 -1.27 -14.70
CA LEU A 434 -42.26 -1.38 -13.53
C LEU A 434 -42.82 -0.87 -12.18
N SER A 435 -44.04 -0.34 -12.12
CA SER A 435 -44.55 0.30 -10.88
C SER A 435 -44.90 -0.69 -9.77
N ASN A 436 -45.36 -1.91 -10.09
CA ASN A 436 -45.94 -2.81 -9.06
C ASN A 436 -44.88 -3.60 -8.27
N GLU A 437 -43.72 -3.91 -8.87
CA GLU A 437 -42.66 -4.67 -8.19
C GLU A 437 -41.84 -3.76 -7.26
N GLU A 438 -41.57 -2.52 -7.66
CA GLU A 438 -40.89 -1.53 -6.83
C GLU A 438 -41.71 -1.20 -5.58
N ASP A 439 -43.02 -0.95 -5.74
CA ASP A 439 -43.93 -0.70 -4.63
C ASP A 439 -44.02 -1.89 -3.65
N ALA A 440 -43.96 -3.13 -4.18
CA ALA A 440 -43.91 -4.34 -3.38
C ALA A 440 -42.57 -4.48 -2.62
N ALA A 441 -41.44 -4.16 -3.25
CA ALA A 441 -40.13 -4.15 -2.61
C ALA A 441 -40.03 -3.09 -1.50
N ILE A 442 -40.48 -1.86 -1.77
CA ILE A 442 -40.56 -0.77 -0.78
C ILE A 442 -41.44 -1.20 0.42
N ALA A 443 -42.55 -1.89 0.16
CA ALA A 443 -43.43 -2.37 1.22
C ALA A 443 -42.80 -3.50 2.06
N ARG A 444 -41.99 -4.38 1.45
CA ARG A 444 -41.24 -5.43 2.15
C ARG A 444 -40.19 -4.83 3.07
N GLU A 445 -39.38 -3.91 2.55
CA GLU A 445 -38.34 -3.21 3.32
C GLU A 445 -38.95 -2.40 4.48
N ALA A 446 -40.06 -1.69 4.23
CA ALA A 446 -40.78 -0.98 5.30
C ALA A 446 -41.27 -1.92 6.42
N ASN A 447 -41.67 -3.16 6.10
CA ASN A 447 -42.07 -4.14 7.10
C ASN A 447 -40.85 -4.73 7.84
N GLU A 448 -39.75 -4.97 7.13
CA GLU A 448 -38.48 -5.45 7.70
C GLU A 448 -37.93 -4.45 8.72
N VAL A 449 -37.87 -3.16 8.36
CA VAL A 449 -37.46 -2.09 9.28
C VAL A 449 -38.33 -2.07 10.52
N LEU A 450 -39.66 -2.22 10.39
CA LEU A 450 -40.56 -2.27 11.54
C LEU A 450 -40.39 -3.52 12.40
N GLN A 451 -40.00 -4.66 11.81
CA GLN A 451 -39.86 -5.95 12.49
C GLN A 451 -38.52 -6.09 13.23
N PHE A 452 -37.42 -5.63 12.63
CA PHE A 452 -36.05 -5.86 13.14
C PHE A 452 -35.43 -4.64 13.83
N SER A 453 -36.05 -3.47 13.75
CA SER A 453 -35.53 -2.30 14.45
C SER A 453 -35.75 -2.41 15.97
N ALA A 454 -34.71 -2.14 16.74
CA ALA A 454 -34.67 -2.29 18.20
C ALA A 454 -35.53 -1.27 19.00
N ALA A 455 -36.36 -0.47 18.34
CA ALA A 455 -37.27 0.46 19.00
C ALA A 455 -38.70 -0.11 18.96
N ASP A 456 -39.43 -0.05 20.06
CA ASP A 456 -40.85 -0.44 20.08
C ASP A 456 -41.66 0.60 19.30
N PHE A 457 -41.95 0.33 18.02
CA PHE A 457 -42.69 1.27 17.17
C PHE A 457 -44.21 1.13 17.38
N PRO A 458 -44.95 2.24 17.56
CA PRO A 458 -46.39 2.21 17.44
C PRO A 458 -46.78 2.07 15.96
N GLU A 459 -47.46 0.98 15.60
CA GLU A 459 -47.98 0.69 14.26
C GLU A 459 -49.13 1.63 13.85
N THR A 460 -48.83 2.91 13.61
CA THR A 460 -49.82 3.84 13.07
C THR A 460 -49.71 3.87 11.55
N TYR A 461 -50.83 3.71 10.83
CA TYR A 461 -50.91 3.74 9.36
C TYR A 461 -50.16 4.93 8.74
N ARG A 462 -50.31 6.13 9.30
CA ARG A 462 -49.61 7.34 8.83
C ARG A 462 -48.08 7.24 8.92
N LYS A 463 -47.55 6.59 9.96
CA LYS A 463 -46.09 6.41 10.13
C LYS A 463 -45.53 5.39 9.14
N LYS A 464 -46.30 4.35 8.84
CA LYS A 464 -45.96 3.33 7.83
C LYS A 464 -45.93 3.94 6.42
N GLU A 465 -46.90 4.78 6.09
CA GLU A 465 -46.95 5.48 4.80
C GLU A 465 -45.81 6.49 4.64
N THR A 466 -45.45 7.22 5.70
CA THR A 466 -44.25 8.10 5.69
C THR A 466 -42.95 7.31 5.54
N LEU A 467 -42.85 6.11 6.13
CA LEU A 467 -41.68 5.24 5.99
C LEU A 467 -41.54 4.75 4.54
N LYS A 468 -42.64 4.27 3.93
CA LYS A 468 -42.65 3.82 2.53
C LYS A 468 -42.26 4.92 1.55
N ASN A 469 -42.87 6.11 1.66
CA ASN A 469 -42.54 7.25 0.79
C ASN A 469 -41.08 7.68 0.93
N ARG A 470 -40.47 7.43 2.09
CA ARG A 470 -39.08 7.75 2.36
C ARG A 470 -38.12 6.71 1.80
N ILE A 471 -38.39 5.42 1.97
CA ILE A 471 -37.63 4.32 1.33
C ILE A 471 -37.67 4.47 -0.19
N ALA A 472 -38.86 4.75 -0.75
CA ALA A 472 -39.03 5.02 -2.18
C ALA A 472 -38.21 6.21 -2.67
N PHE A 473 -37.89 7.14 -1.78
CA PHE A 473 -37.11 8.33 -2.10
C PHE A 473 -35.60 8.07 -1.92
N GLU A 474 -35.19 7.34 -0.89
CA GLU A 474 -33.80 6.90 -0.68
C GLU A 474 -33.31 6.04 -1.85
N ARG A 475 -34.09 5.04 -2.27
CA ARG A 475 -33.79 4.24 -3.47
C ARG A 475 -33.63 5.09 -4.73
N ARG A 476 -34.40 6.17 -4.88
CA ARG A 476 -34.23 7.11 -6.00
C ARG A 476 -32.93 7.92 -5.89
N GLN A 477 -32.50 8.27 -4.68
CA GLN A 477 -31.19 8.92 -4.48
C GLN A 477 -30.04 7.95 -4.74
N GLU A 478 -30.17 6.69 -4.33
CA GLU A 478 -29.19 5.63 -4.61
C GLU A 478 -29.07 5.37 -6.11
N GLN A 479 -30.19 5.18 -6.81
CA GLN A 479 -30.21 5.03 -8.28
C GLN A 479 -29.55 6.22 -8.98
N TYR A 480 -29.85 7.44 -8.54
CA TYR A 480 -29.24 8.64 -9.12
C TYR A 480 -27.75 8.75 -8.81
N ALA A 481 -27.31 8.33 -7.63
CA ALA A 481 -25.88 8.24 -7.31
C ALA A 481 -25.19 7.17 -8.17
N GLU A 482 -25.81 6.01 -8.37
CA GLU A 482 -25.30 4.95 -9.23
C GLU A 482 -25.18 5.37 -10.69
N GLU A 483 -26.17 6.09 -11.24
CA GLU A 483 -26.08 6.69 -12.58
C GLU A 483 -24.89 7.66 -12.70
N ARG A 484 -24.61 8.41 -11.63
CA ARG A 484 -23.49 9.36 -11.58
C ARG A 484 -22.15 8.64 -11.48
N ASP A 485 -22.08 7.56 -10.70
CA ASP A 485 -20.89 6.71 -10.56
C ASP A 485 -20.56 5.98 -11.86
N GLN A 486 -21.58 5.46 -12.55
CA GLN A 486 -21.45 4.87 -13.88
C GLN A 486 -20.92 5.88 -14.90
N TYR A 487 -21.49 7.09 -14.93
CA TYR A 487 -21.02 8.16 -15.82
C TYR A 487 -19.57 8.56 -15.52
N ALA A 488 -19.22 8.73 -14.24
CA ALA A 488 -17.86 9.05 -13.81
C ALA A 488 -16.87 7.93 -14.17
N SER A 489 -17.27 6.67 -14.03
CA SER A 489 -16.48 5.50 -14.43
C SER A 489 -16.22 5.50 -15.94
N TRP A 490 -17.25 5.76 -16.75
CA TRP A 490 -17.11 5.89 -18.20
C TRP A 490 -16.15 7.04 -18.60
N GLN A 491 -16.28 8.20 -17.95
CA GLN A 491 -15.41 9.35 -18.20
C GLN A 491 -13.95 9.03 -17.84
N ALA A 492 -13.72 8.52 -16.63
CA ALA A 492 -12.39 8.19 -16.14
C ALA A 492 -11.73 7.10 -16.99
N GLU A 493 -12.48 6.08 -17.41
CA GLU A 493 -11.97 5.05 -18.31
C GLU A 493 -11.61 5.65 -19.69
N THR A 494 -12.42 6.55 -20.22
CA THR A 494 -12.13 7.24 -21.50
C THR A 494 -10.85 8.08 -21.40
N GLU A 495 -10.71 8.85 -20.32
CA GLU A 495 -9.49 9.62 -20.04
C GLU A 495 -8.27 8.71 -19.88
N MET A 496 -8.44 7.53 -19.26
CA MET A 496 -7.37 6.56 -19.09
C MET A 496 -6.93 5.93 -20.42
N TRP A 497 -7.86 5.64 -21.32
CA TRP A 497 -7.54 5.16 -22.67
C TRP A 497 -6.81 6.22 -23.51
N GLU A 498 -7.23 7.48 -23.40
CA GLU A 498 -6.55 8.62 -24.04
C GLU A 498 -5.11 8.74 -23.51
N LEU A 499 -4.95 8.71 -22.19
CA LEU A 499 -3.65 8.73 -21.52
C LEU A 499 -2.76 7.57 -21.98
N LEU A 500 -3.32 6.37 -22.11
CA LEU A 500 -2.61 5.19 -22.60
C LEU A 500 -2.25 5.26 -24.10
N GLN A 501 -2.80 6.24 -24.83
CA GLN A 501 -2.70 6.38 -26.29
C GLN A 501 -3.14 5.11 -27.02
N LYS A 502 -4.09 4.36 -26.42
CA LYS A 502 -4.63 3.09 -26.92
C LYS A 502 -6.14 3.22 -27.14
N LYS A 503 -6.68 2.35 -27.99
CA LYS A 503 -8.13 2.26 -28.20
C LYS A 503 -8.70 1.12 -27.36
N PRO A 504 -9.87 1.31 -26.74
CA PRO A 504 -10.52 0.22 -26.03
C PRO A 504 -10.87 -0.92 -27.01
N PRO A 505 -10.65 -2.19 -26.63
CA PRO A 505 -10.99 -3.34 -27.47
C PRO A 505 -12.49 -3.45 -27.79
N ILE A 506 -13.34 -2.98 -26.87
CA ILE A 506 -14.79 -2.89 -27.02
C ILE A 506 -15.18 -1.41 -26.98
N GLU A 507 -15.96 -0.94 -27.95
CA GLU A 507 -16.44 0.44 -27.95
C GLU A 507 -17.29 0.70 -26.70
N LEU A 508 -16.80 1.60 -25.83
CA LEU A 508 -17.50 1.96 -24.60
C LEU A 508 -18.84 2.63 -24.96
N PRO A 509 -20.00 2.11 -24.49
CA PRO A 509 -21.29 2.74 -24.72
C PRO A 509 -21.26 4.15 -24.17
N ARG A 510 -21.66 5.14 -24.98
CA ARG A 510 -21.75 6.53 -24.51
C ARG A 510 -22.81 6.65 -23.43
N MET A 511 -22.37 6.92 -22.21
CA MET A 511 -23.28 7.25 -21.12
C MET A 511 -23.72 8.71 -21.23
N LYS A 512 -24.98 8.97 -20.89
CA LYS A 512 -25.51 10.34 -20.86
C LYS A 512 -25.13 10.97 -19.54
N GLU A 513 -24.79 12.25 -19.56
CA GLU A 513 -24.59 13.02 -18.33
C GLU A 513 -25.84 12.92 -17.45
N PRO A 514 -25.70 12.53 -16.17
CA PRO A 514 -26.82 12.56 -15.24
C PRO A 514 -27.31 14.00 -15.11
N GLY A 515 -28.63 14.18 -15.06
CA GLY A 515 -29.25 15.50 -14.95
C GLY A 515 -28.88 16.25 -13.67
N PRO A 516 -29.46 17.44 -13.40
CA PRO A 516 -29.12 18.25 -12.24
C PRO A 516 -29.31 17.51 -10.90
N LEU A 517 -28.44 17.79 -9.92
CA LEU A 517 -28.49 17.23 -8.57
C LEU A 517 -29.89 17.34 -7.95
N GLN A 518 -30.50 16.20 -7.61
CA GLN A 518 -31.82 16.15 -7.01
C GLN A 518 -31.76 16.31 -5.49
N ARG A 519 -31.70 17.57 -5.04
CA ARG A 519 -31.67 17.88 -3.61
C ARG A 519 -33.01 17.68 -2.92
N SER A 520 -33.00 16.99 -1.78
CA SER A 520 -34.19 16.73 -0.99
C SER A 520 -34.14 17.26 0.43
N THR A 521 -35.33 17.41 1.00
CA THR A 521 -35.56 17.94 2.35
C THR A 521 -35.86 16.86 3.36
N MET A 522 -35.91 15.60 2.93
CA MET A 522 -36.31 14.50 3.78
C MET A 522 -35.05 13.68 4.09
N ASP A 523 -34.97 13.15 5.32
CA ASP A 523 -33.90 12.27 5.79
C ASP A 523 -34.55 11.16 6.64
N VAL A 524 -34.19 9.88 6.44
CA VAL A 524 -34.81 8.73 7.16
C VAL A 524 -34.48 8.84 8.65
N GLU A 525 -33.21 9.17 8.92
CA GLU A 525 -32.66 9.29 10.26
C GLU A 525 -33.21 10.50 11.03
N SER A 526 -33.89 11.43 10.34
CA SER A 526 -34.54 12.58 10.98
C SER A 526 -35.83 12.22 11.72
N ILE A 527 -36.49 11.12 11.34
CA ILE A 527 -37.70 10.61 11.99
C ILE A 527 -37.33 9.61 13.09
N PHE A 528 -36.27 8.82 12.87
CA PHE A 528 -35.78 7.83 13.82
C PHE A 528 -34.24 7.91 13.90
N PRO A 529 -33.68 8.63 14.90
CA PRO A 529 -32.23 8.71 15.10
C PRO A 529 -31.70 7.43 15.76
N ILE A 530 -31.86 6.31 15.06
CA ILE A 530 -31.28 5.01 15.43
C ILE A 530 -29.81 5.07 15.02
N GLY A 531 -28.90 4.73 15.94
CA GLY A 531 -27.47 4.63 15.61
C GLY A 531 -26.64 5.94 15.58
N ARG A 532 -27.18 7.12 15.25
CA ARG A 532 -26.37 8.37 15.13
C ARG A 532 -25.44 8.68 16.32
N ASP A 533 -25.91 8.33 17.49
CA ASP A 533 -25.28 8.62 18.78
C ASP A 533 -24.85 7.33 19.49
N TRP A 534 -24.68 6.21 18.78
CA TRP A 534 -24.33 4.95 19.43
C TRP A 534 -23.07 5.14 20.28
N LYS A 535 -22.04 5.83 19.76
CA LYS A 535 -20.80 6.15 20.48
C LYS A 535 -21.00 6.98 21.75
N THR A 536 -22.00 7.86 21.81
CA THR A 536 -22.31 8.65 23.02
C THR A 536 -23.23 7.90 23.99
N LYS A 537 -24.02 6.95 23.47
CA LYS A 537 -24.97 6.12 24.23
C LYS A 537 -24.35 4.82 24.77
N THR A 538 -23.34 4.29 24.10
CA THR A 538 -22.60 3.09 24.51
C THR A 538 -21.43 3.49 25.39
N LYS A 539 -21.53 3.24 26.69
CA LYS A 539 -20.36 3.26 27.56
C LYS A 539 -19.64 1.93 27.42
N TYR A 540 -18.38 1.97 26.97
CA TYR A 540 -17.52 0.80 27.08
C TYR A 540 -17.42 0.42 28.56
N ARG A 541 -17.84 -0.80 28.88
CA ARG A 541 -17.59 -1.42 30.17
C ARG A 541 -16.47 -2.41 29.95
N SER A 542 -15.40 -2.27 30.72
CA SER A 542 -14.35 -3.27 30.71
C SER A 542 -14.89 -4.59 31.24
N GLU A 543 -14.34 -5.70 30.77
CA GLU A 543 -14.69 -7.07 31.19
C GLU A 543 -14.54 -7.31 32.71
N TRP A 544 -13.87 -6.41 33.43
CA TRP A 544 -13.67 -6.44 34.89
C TRP A 544 -14.73 -5.64 35.69
N GLU A 545 -15.59 -4.85 35.02
CA GLU A 545 -16.67 -4.08 35.67
C GLU A 545 -18.01 -4.85 35.73
N GLY A 546 -18.09 -6.03 35.10
CA GLY A 546 -19.21 -6.95 35.21
C GLY A 546 -18.97 -7.98 36.33
N ASP A 547 -19.82 -7.96 37.35
CA ASP A 547 -19.97 -9.01 38.37
C ASP A 547 -18.90 -9.19 39.45
N HIS A 548 -18.65 -8.15 40.27
CA HIS A 548 -18.30 -8.36 41.68
C HIS A 548 -19.19 -7.50 42.60
N GLY A 549 -20.31 -8.05 43.08
CA GLY A 549 -21.06 -7.36 44.12
C GLY A 549 -22.53 -7.75 44.33
N ARG A 550 -22.85 -9.05 44.36
CA ARG A 550 -24.07 -9.51 45.05
C ARG A 550 -23.68 -10.54 46.11
N MET A 551 -23.21 -10.04 47.25
CA MET A 551 -23.09 -10.85 48.47
C MET A 551 -24.51 -11.19 48.97
N PRO A 552 -24.80 -12.46 49.32
CA PRO A 552 -26.07 -12.82 49.92
C PRO A 552 -26.13 -12.33 51.38
N ASP A 553 -27.28 -11.75 51.75
CA ASP A 553 -27.61 -11.42 53.14
C ASP A 553 -27.45 -12.64 54.04
N VAL A 554 -26.54 -12.55 55.02
CA VAL A 554 -26.48 -13.47 56.16
C VAL A 554 -27.24 -12.82 57.31
N SER A 555 -28.32 -13.46 57.70
CA SER A 555 -29.19 -13.10 58.81
C SER A 555 -28.42 -13.01 60.14
N GLN A 556 -28.72 -11.96 60.91
CA GLN A 556 -28.80 -12.01 62.38
C GLN A 556 -30.06 -11.27 62.84
#